data_AF-A0A7R8A2U2-F1
#
_entry.id   AF-A0A7R8A2U2-F1
#
_cell.length_a   1.000
_cell.length_b   1.000
_cell.length_c   1.000
_cell.angle_alpha   90.00
_cell.angle_beta   90.00
_cell.angle_gamma   90.00
#
_symmetry.space_group_name_H-M   'P 1'
#
loop_
_entity.id
_entity.type
_entity.pdbx_description
1 polymer ?
#
loop_
_entity_poly.entity_id
_entity_poly.type
_entity_poly.pdbx_seq_one_letter_code
_entity_poly.pdbx_strand_id
1 'polypeptide(L)'
;MLRPLVGVLCLFFLFGWLPGISASQHGHHTHHHLYRRHNGTESAESDGSAKHVVEEALKALRIANKLRVENSQFNKWEFQDSTSQDKGLTDVPLSDYSDSTKNVSLAQLNRRSSTNDSSSLGSNPKYGYTLSPAIVKAAKEVAESEKPTPSDIDYASIASKIRAKWSAGTNDTNAMVQKLSRSNGLDQYTSSGQPDGLQEPTEEGVSKRDTSSYWMASVEKNGASPYAAFGYKIWRNVMDYGAKGDGVTDDTAAINRAISDGNRCGADCKSSTRYPAVVWFPSGTYLVSSPVIQYYNTQLLGDPTNLPTILAASSFVGLGVITSDVYVGDSEEWYLNTNNFLRSIRNFKMDITRTDQSAYVCAIHWQVAQGTSLENIEFYMLQNVEGNTQQGVYMENGSGGFLADLTFVGGNFGAYFGNQQFTTSHLVFVNCKTALQVHWDWAWTMQDVVIESCGTGILLTGGAGGAASTVPNTSISDRVKLSTSRPPVLKATV
;
A
#
# COMPACT_ATOMS: atom_id res chain seq x y z
N MET A 1 -35.80 -39.97 -72.41
CA MET A 1 -35.00 -39.02 -73.20
C MET A 1 -34.00 -38.34 -72.26
N LEU A 2 -32.74 -38.41 -72.67
CA LEU A 2 -31.44 -37.93 -72.15
C LEU A 2 -31.34 -37.12 -70.83
N ARG A 3 -30.42 -37.59 -69.96
CA ARG A 3 -29.37 -36.77 -69.28
C ARG A 3 -28.16 -36.67 -70.23
N PRO A 4 -27.24 -35.67 -70.18
CA PRO A 4 -26.15 -35.49 -69.18
C PRO A 4 -25.86 -34.00 -68.80
N LEU A 5 -25.19 -33.60 -67.69
CA LEU A 5 -23.80 -33.77 -67.20
C LEU A 5 -22.77 -32.82 -67.85
N VAL A 6 -21.86 -32.26 -67.01
CA VAL A 6 -20.59 -31.55 -67.31
C VAL A 6 -20.78 -30.06 -67.67
N GLY A 7 -20.16 -29.06 -67.04
CA GLY A 7 -18.79 -28.94 -66.53
C GLY A 7 -17.92 -28.21 -67.57
N VAL A 8 -16.99 -27.36 -67.11
CA VAL A 8 -15.79 -26.80 -67.81
C VAL A 8 -15.69 -25.26 -67.85
N LEU A 9 -14.68 -24.82 -67.10
CA LEU A 9 -13.87 -23.59 -67.16
C LEU A 9 -13.50 -23.09 -68.58
N CYS A 10 -13.38 -21.77 -68.73
CA CYS A 10 -12.18 -21.01 -69.22
C CYS A 10 -12.63 -19.62 -69.75
N LEU A 11 -12.28 -18.53 -69.06
CA LEU A 11 -11.11 -17.66 -69.31
C LEU A 11 -11.24 -16.79 -70.57
N PHE A 12 -11.34 -15.46 -70.41
CA PHE A 12 -10.40 -14.41 -70.88
C PHE A 12 -11.05 -13.02 -70.66
N PHE A 13 -10.65 -12.29 -69.60
CA PHE A 13 -9.78 -11.09 -69.59
C PHE A 13 -10.43 -9.78 -70.11
N LEU A 14 -10.52 -8.76 -69.24
CA LEU A 14 -9.77 -7.49 -69.32
C LEU A 14 -10.18 -6.48 -68.21
N PHE A 15 -9.18 -6.15 -67.37
CA PHE A 15 -8.91 -4.94 -66.56
C PHE A 15 -9.94 -4.30 -65.61
N GLY A 16 -9.55 -4.24 -64.33
CA GLY A 16 -10.03 -3.28 -63.34
C GLY A 16 -9.69 -3.72 -61.91
N TRP A 17 -8.64 -3.15 -61.33
CA TRP A 17 -8.02 -3.45 -60.02
C TRP A 17 -8.97 -3.63 -58.82
N LEU A 18 -8.65 -4.60 -57.94
CA LEU A 18 -8.86 -4.66 -56.47
C LEU A 18 -8.01 -5.86 -55.95
N PRO A 19 -7.56 -5.99 -54.67
CA PRO A 19 -7.99 -5.29 -53.46
C PRO A 19 -6.86 -4.78 -52.53
N GLY A 20 -7.03 -3.60 -51.94
CA GLY A 20 -6.23 -3.18 -50.78
C GLY A 20 -6.81 -3.80 -49.51
N ILE A 21 -6.31 -4.96 -49.10
CA ILE A 21 -6.50 -5.48 -47.75
C ILE A 21 -5.72 -4.56 -46.81
N SER A 22 -6.42 -3.63 -46.16
CA SER A 22 -5.85 -2.87 -45.04
C SER A 22 -5.82 -3.79 -43.83
N ALA A 23 -4.66 -4.41 -43.61
CA ALA A 23 -4.29 -4.89 -42.30
C ALA A 23 -4.18 -3.67 -41.38
N SER A 24 -5.18 -3.45 -40.53
CA SER A 24 -5.02 -2.55 -39.38
C SER A 24 -4.12 -3.25 -38.37
N GLN A 25 -2.82 -3.11 -38.58
CA GLN A 25 -1.80 -3.35 -37.60
C GLN A 25 -1.98 -2.26 -36.54
N HIS A 26 -2.71 -2.54 -35.45
CA HIS A 26 -2.70 -1.65 -34.30
C HIS A 26 -1.27 -1.63 -33.75
N GLY A 27 -0.59 -0.51 -34.02
CA GLY A 27 0.77 -0.26 -33.62
C GLY A 27 0.94 -0.43 -32.12
N HIS A 28 1.96 -1.20 -31.76
CA HIS A 28 2.53 -1.22 -30.43
C HIS A 28 2.86 0.21 -30.00
N HIS A 29 2.16 0.73 -28.98
CA HIS A 29 2.68 1.81 -28.16
C HIS A 29 3.60 1.20 -27.11
N THR A 30 4.76 0.72 -27.56
CA THR A 30 5.96 0.64 -26.74
C THR A 30 6.40 2.07 -26.46
N HIS A 31 6.31 2.52 -25.20
CA HIS A 31 6.96 3.75 -24.77
C HIS A 31 8.47 3.52 -24.79
N HIS A 32 9.07 3.73 -25.96
CA HIS A 32 10.48 4.02 -26.06
C HIS A 32 10.72 5.36 -25.36
N HIS A 33 11.53 5.32 -24.30
CA HIS A 33 12.17 6.48 -23.72
C HIS A 33 12.82 7.32 -24.84
N LEU A 34 12.46 8.60 -24.94
CA LEU A 34 13.13 9.54 -25.81
C LEU A 34 14.57 9.72 -25.33
N TYR A 35 15.50 9.06 -26.02
CA TYR A 35 16.92 9.39 -26.03
C TYR A 35 17.09 10.78 -26.64
N ARG A 36 17.22 11.81 -25.81
CA ARG A 36 17.78 13.09 -26.26
C ARG A 36 19.30 12.98 -26.18
N ARG A 37 19.91 12.70 -27.33
CA ARG A 37 21.36 12.68 -27.54
C ARG A 37 21.92 14.09 -27.30
N HIS A 38 22.37 14.37 -26.08
CA HIS A 38 23.32 15.46 -25.86
C HIS A 38 24.71 14.93 -26.25
N ASN A 39 25.24 15.42 -27.37
CA ASN A 39 26.66 15.32 -27.65
C ASN A 39 27.39 16.22 -26.65
N GLY A 40 27.74 15.65 -25.50
CA GLY A 40 28.72 16.16 -24.56
C GLY A 40 29.85 15.16 -24.51
N THR A 41 31.05 15.62 -24.85
CA THR A 41 32.33 14.92 -24.83
C THR A 41 32.49 14.01 -23.61
N GLU A 42 32.90 12.75 -23.87
CA GLU A 42 33.46 11.85 -22.86
C GLU A 42 34.67 12.51 -22.19
N SER A 43 34.52 12.85 -20.91
CA SER A 43 35.63 13.03 -19.99
C SER A 43 35.15 12.82 -18.55
N ALA A 44 35.74 11.80 -17.93
CA ALA A 44 35.89 11.48 -16.51
C ALA A 44 35.25 12.36 -15.42
N GLU A 45 34.69 11.66 -14.41
CA GLU A 45 34.62 12.01 -12.98
C GLU A 45 33.80 13.23 -12.53
N SER A 46 32.54 12.97 -12.13
CA SER A 46 32.04 13.33 -10.80
C SER A 46 30.77 12.53 -10.47
N ASP A 47 30.91 11.23 -10.22
CA ASP A 47 29.85 10.41 -9.64
C ASP A 47 29.77 10.75 -8.14
N GLY A 48 28.81 11.59 -7.76
CA GLY A 48 28.45 11.72 -6.36
C GLY A 48 27.92 10.37 -5.91
N SER A 49 28.71 9.61 -5.14
CA SER A 49 28.42 8.27 -4.62
C SER A 49 26.91 8.03 -4.42
N ALA A 50 26.37 6.86 -4.82
CA ALA A 50 24.96 6.52 -4.65
C ALA A 50 24.40 6.87 -3.25
N LYS A 51 25.23 6.80 -2.22
CA LYS A 51 24.92 7.29 -0.86
C LYS A 51 24.55 8.77 -0.81
N HIS A 52 25.34 9.63 -1.47
CA HIS A 52 25.08 11.06 -1.55
C HIS A 52 23.74 11.36 -2.26
N VAL A 53 23.43 10.65 -3.34
CA VAL A 53 22.13 10.79 -4.03
C VAL A 53 20.97 10.42 -3.10
N VAL A 54 21.11 9.34 -2.32
CA VAL A 54 20.12 8.92 -1.33
C VAL A 54 20.00 9.94 -0.19
N GLU A 55 21.12 10.46 0.32
CA GLU A 55 21.13 11.47 1.38
C GLU A 55 20.37 12.75 0.98
N GLU A 56 20.59 13.25 -0.25
CA GLU A 56 19.85 14.41 -0.76
C GLU A 56 18.36 14.08 -0.98
N ALA A 57 18.05 12.89 -1.50
CA ALA A 57 16.67 12.44 -1.65
C ALA A 57 15.95 12.35 -0.28
N LEU A 58 16.61 11.84 0.75
CA LEU A 58 16.05 11.76 2.11
C LEU A 58 15.84 13.16 2.71
N LYS A 59 16.74 14.13 2.48
CA LYS A 59 16.53 15.52 2.90
C LYS A 59 15.28 16.12 2.28
N ALA A 60 15.08 15.93 0.98
CA ALA A 60 13.88 16.38 0.28
C ALA A 60 12.62 15.66 0.80
N LEU A 61 12.72 14.35 1.03
CA LEU A 61 11.62 13.51 1.51
C LEU A 61 11.12 13.93 2.89
N ARG A 62 12.01 14.30 3.82
CA ARG A 62 11.66 14.86 5.14
C ARG A 62 10.78 16.09 5.03
N ILE A 63 10.96 16.90 3.99
CA ILE A 63 10.14 18.10 3.76
C ILE A 63 8.83 17.69 3.09
N ALA A 64 8.88 16.94 1.99
CA ALA A 64 7.71 16.56 1.20
C ALA A 64 6.69 15.75 2.02
N ASN A 65 7.12 14.69 2.69
CA ASN A 65 6.24 13.84 3.48
C ASN A 65 5.71 14.55 4.73
N LYS A 66 6.53 15.42 5.35
CA LYS A 66 6.05 16.26 6.46
C LYS A 66 4.92 17.17 6.02
N LEU A 67 5.13 17.93 4.94
CA LEU A 67 4.12 18.83 4.38
C LEU A 67 2.84 18.08 4.03
N ARG A 68 2.95 16.86 3.51
CA ARG A 68 1.81 15.96 3.25
C ARG A 68 1.03 15.65 4.52
N VAL A 69 1.69 15.11 5.54
CA VAL A 69 1.02 14.66 6.77
C VAL A 69 0.38 15.84 7.50
N GLU A 70 1.05 16.99 7.52
CA GLU A 70 0.55 18.24 8.13
C GLU A 70 -0.57 18.91 7.32
N ASN A 71 -0.70 18.61 6.02
CA ASN A 71 -1.73 19.16 5.13
C ASN A 71 -2.50 18.03 4.43
N SER A 72 -2.99 17.08 5.22
CA SER A 72 -3.74 15.93 4.72
C SER A 72 -4.98 16.39 3.93
N GLN A 73 -5.24 15.71 2.81
CA GLN A 73 -6.27 16.09 1.85
C GLN A 73 -7.59 15.41 2.19
N PHE A 74 -8.72 16.12 2.06
CA PHE A 74 -10.06 15.53 2.19
C PHE A 74 -10.57 14.98 0.86
N ASN A 75 -11.59 14.12 0.92
CA ASN A 75 -12.28 13.66 -0.29
C ASN A 75 -12.83 14.84 -1.11
N LYS A 76 -12.75 14.70 -2.44
CA LYS A 76 -13.36 15.61 -3.39
C LYS A 76 -14.67 15.05 -3.90
N TRP A 77 -15.72 15.87 -3.90
CA TRP A 77 -17.03 15.56 -4.47
C TRP A 77 -17.06 15.84 -5.99
N GLU A 78 -16.04 15.35 -6.69
CA GLU A 78 -15.86 15.60 -8.12
C GLU A 78 -16.29 14.36 -8.91
N PHE A 79 -17.32 14.52 -9.77
CA PHE A 79 -17.58 13.56 -10.82
C PHE A 79 -16.56 13.83 -11.94
N GLN A 80 -15.67 12.88 -12.23
CA GLN A 80 -14.77 13.01 -13.39
C GLN A 80 -15.62 12.98 -14.67
N ASP A 81 -15.84 14.14 -15.29
CA ASP A 81 -16.51 14.23 -16.58
C ASP A 81 -15.55 13.78 -17.69
N SER A 82 -16.07 13.04 -18.67
CA SER A 82 -15.31 12.48 -19.80
C SER A 82 -14.65 13.54 -20.70
N THR A 83 -15.04 14.81 -20.55
CA THR A 83 -14.55 15.98 -21.29
C THR A 83 -13.44 16.75 -20.57
N SER A 84 -13.13 16.40 -19.31
CA SER A 84 -11.97 16.95 -18.60
C SER A 84 -10.69 16.34 -19.17
N GLN A 85 -10.28 16.86 -20.34
CA GLN A 85 -8.95 16.62 -20.89
C GLN A 85 -7.90 16.95 -19.84
N ASP A 86 -6.93 16.04 -19.71
CA ASP A 86 -5.65 16.20 -19.03
C ASP A 86 -5.20 17.66 -18.99
N LYS A 87 -5.36 18.28 -17.82
CA LYS A 87 -4.39 19.31 -17.45
C LYS A 87 -3.11 18.52 -17.21
N GLY A 88 -2.27 18.42 -18.24
CA GLY A 88 -1.17 17.46 -18.28
C GLY A 88 -0.42 17.30 -16.96
N LEU A 89 -0.14 16.04 -16.63
CA LEU A 89 0.68 15.59 -15.50
C LEU A 89 1.85 16.55 -15.29
N THR A 90 1.75 17.41 -14.27
CA THR A 90 2.91 18.18 -13.83
C THR A 90 3.69 17.29 -12.88
N ASP A 91 4.62 16.52 -13.43
CA ASP A 91 5.61 15.81 -12.63
C ASP A 91 6.29 16.81 -11.70
N VAL A 92 6.22 16.55 -10.40
CA VAL A 92 6.95 17.32 -9.38
C VAL A 92 8.13 16.46 -8.92
N PRO A 93 9.35 16.64 -9.45
CA PRO A 93 10.49 15.84 -9.04
C PRO A 93 10.76 16.02 -7.54
N LEU A 94 11.07 14.93 -6.82
CA LEU A 94 11.38 15.00 -5.39
C LEU A 94 12.48 16.03 -5.07
N SER A 95 13.47 16.19 -5.96
CA SER A 95 14.57 17.16 -5.83
C SER A 95 14.11 18.61 -5.66
N ASP A 96 12.89 18.94 -6.10
CA ASP A 96 12.37 20.30 -6.05
C ASP A 96 12.07 20.75 -4.62
N TYR A 97 11.87 19.82 -3.68
CA TYR A 97 11.67 20.13 -2.26
C TYR A 97 12.95 20.53 -1.53
N SER A 98 14.12 20.19 -2.07
CA SER A 98 15.44 20.58 -1.55
C SER A 98 16.05 21.79 -2.24
N ASP A 99 15.48 22.22 -3.37
CA ASP A 99 15.99 23.35 -4.14
C ASP A 99 15.46 24.68 -3.58
N SER A 100 16.33 25.41 -2.87
CA SER A 100 16.03 26.73 -2.29
C SER A 100 15.54 27.79 -3.30
N THR A 101 15.78 27.58 -4.60
CA THR A 101 15.34 28.50 -5.67
C THR A 101 13.96 28.14 -6.21
N LYS A 102 13.52 26.89 -6.02
CA LYS A 102 12.18 26.42 -6.38
C LYS A 102 11.27 26.60 -5.18
N ASN A 103 10.27 27.48 -5.31
CA ASN A 103 9.28 27.79 -4.27
C ASN A 103 8.30 26.63 -3.98
N VAL A 104 8.76 25.37 -3.95
CA VAL A 104 7.95 24.17 -3.70
C VAL A 104 7.80 23.92 -2.19
N SER A 105 8.65 24.53 -1.35
CA SER A 105 8.55 24.43 0.11
C SER A 105 9.02 25.73 0.79
N LEU A 106 8.37 26.09 1.92
CA LEU A 106 8.54 27.29 2.77
C LEU A 106 8.02 28.67 2.28
N ALA A 107 8.18 29.10 1.03
CA ALA A 107 7.73 30.46 0.64
C ALA A 107 6.20 30.62 0.58
N GLN A 108 5.45 29.55 0.28
CA GLN A 108 3.98 29.55 0.32
C GLN A 108 3.43 29.58 1.74
N LEU A 109 4.19 29.11 2.75
CA LEU A 109 3.85 29.24 4.16
C LEU A 109 4.00 30.69 4.65
N ASN A 110 5.04 31.40 4.20
CA ASN A 110 5.29 32.77 4.65
C ASN A 110 4.39 33.85 4.00
N ARG A 111 3.80 33.60 2.83
CA ARG A 111 2.86 34.56 2.20
C ARG A 111 1.45 34.57 2.79
N ARG A 112 1.08 33.61 3.63
CA ARG A 112 -0.26 33.53 4.25
C ARG A 112 -0.36 34.10 5.65
N SER A 113 0.74 34.56 6.26
CA SER A 113 0.70 35.24 7.56
C SER A 113 0.39 36.74 7.46
N SER A 114 0.16 37.31 6.27
CA SER A 114 0.00 38.77 6.09
C SER A 114 -1.25 39.22 5.33
N THR A 115 -2.29 38.39 5.15
CA THR A 115 -3.53 38.86 4.53
C THR A 115 -4.74 38.36 5.31
N ASN A 116 -5.34 39.27 6.09
CA ASN A 116 -6.69 39.17 6.63
C ASN A 116 -7.71 39.23 5.49
N ASP A 117 -7.89 38.14 4.75
CA ASP A 117 -8.99 38.04 3.79
C ASP A 117 -9.81 36.77 4.09
N SER A 118 -10.94 37.00 4.74
CA SER A 118 -11.86 36.00 5.30
C SER A 118 -12.89 35.49 4.28
N SER A 119 -12.59 35.57 2.98
CA SER A 119 -13.59 35.39 1.93
C SER A 119 -13.31 34.28 0.90
N SER A 120 -12.29 33.44 1.07
CA SER A 120 -12.16 32.20 0.28
C SER A 120 -11.65 31.04 1.12
N LEU A 121 -12.48 30.02 1.30
CA LEU A 121 -12.05 28.66 1.68
C LEU A 121 -11.24 28.08 0.51
N GLY A 122 -10.04 28.62 0.28
CA GLY A 122 -9.11 28.15 -0.73
C GLY A 122 -8.60 26.77 -0.37
N SER A 123 -8.60 25.86 -1.35
CA SER A 123 -8.12 24.47 -1.23
C SER A 123 -6.84 24.34 -0.40
N ASN A 124 -6.80 23.37 0.53
CA ASN A 124 -5.57 22.99 1.22
C ASN A 124 -4.44 22.81 0.20
N PRO A 125 -3.22 23.33 0.48
CA PRO A 125 -2.09 23.11 -0.40
C PRO A 125 -1.80 21.61 -0.52
N LYS A 126 -1.42 21.17 -1.72
CA LYS A 126 -1.18 19.76 -2.02
C LYS A 126 0.29 19.54 -2.31
N TYR A 127 0.80 18.36 -1.98
CA TYR A 127 2.24 18.08 -1.96
C TYR A 127 2.54 16.72 -2.57
N GLY A 128 2.60 16.63 -3.89
CA GLY A 128 2.95 15.42 -4.62
C GLY A 128 4.44 15.38 -4.98
N TYR A 129 4.96 14.20 -5.29
CA TYR A 129 6.27 14.08 -5.91
C TYR A 129 6.43 12.79 -6.73
N THR A 130 7.32 12.83 -7.72
CA THR A 130 7.75 11.67 -8.49
C THR A 130 9.19 11.29 -8.12
N LEU A 131 9.47 9.98 -8.12
CA LEU A 131 10.80 9.44 -7.89
C LEU A 131 11.50 9.23 -9.22
N SER A 132 12.67 9.85 -9.41
CA SER A 132 13.45 9.66 -10.63
C SER A 132 14.07 8.25 -10.67
N PRO A 133 14.27 7.66 -11.87
CA PRO A 133 14.94 6.38 -12.00
C PRO A 133 16.35 6.36 -11.39
N ALA A 134 17.05 7.50 -11.38
CA ALA A 134 18.36 7.64 -10.78
C ALA A 134 18.31 7.50 -9.25
N ILE A 135 17.31 8.11 -8.59
CA ILE A 135 17.10 7.98 -7.14
C ILE A 135 16.75 6.54 -6.77
N VAL A 136 15.86 5.90 -7.52
CA VAL A 136 15.47 4.49 -7.28
C VAL A 136 16.68 3.55 -7.45
N LYS A 137 17.50 3.79 -8.48
CA LYS A 137 18.72 3.02 -8.71
C LYS A 137 19.73 3.21 -7.58
N ALA A 138 19.98 4.45 -7.15
CA ALA A 138 20.89 4.74 -6.05
C ALA A 138 20.40 4.13 -4.72
N ALA A 139 19.11 4.22 -4.42
CA ALA A 139 18.51 3.62 -3.23
C ALA A 139 18.71 2.11 -3.18
N LYS A 140 18.54 1.43 -4.32
CA LYS A 140 18.83 0.01 -4.48
C LYS A 140 20.31 -0.31 -4.24
N GLU A 141 21.23 0.41 -4.90
CA GLU A 141 22.67 0.18 -4.75
C GLU A 141 23.12 0.33 -3.30
N VAL A 142 22.60 1.33 -2.58
CA VAL A 142 22.87 1.52 -1.15
C VAL A 142 22.27 0.37 -0.33
N ALA A 143 21.03 -0.04 -0.61
CA ALA A 143 20.35 -1.12 0.11
C ALA A 143 21.12 -2.46 0.02
N GLU A 144 21.60 -2.82 -1.17
CA GLU A 144 22.36 -4.06 -1.39
C GLU A 144 23.79 -3.97 -0.82
N SER A 145 24.36 -2.76 -0.70
CA SER A 145 25.67 -2.55 -0.08
C SER A 145 25.63 -2.57 1.46
N GLU A 146 24.52 -2.12 2.06
CA GLU A 146 24.33 -2.00 3.51
C GLU A 146 23.46 -3.13 4.04
N LYS A 147 24.10 -4.27 4.32
CA LYS A 147 23.43 -5.44 4.90
C LYS A 147 22.65 -5.04 6.16
N PRO A 148 21.39 -5.49 6.29
CA PRO A 148 20.63 -5.27 7.51
C PRO A 148 21.37 -5.81 8.72
N THR A 149 21.66 -4.93 9.68
CA THR A 149 22.05 -5.35 11.03
C THR A 149 20.79 -5.74 11.80
N PRO A 150 20.79 -6.88 12.51
CA PRO A 150 19.70 -7.22 13.41
C PRO A 150 19.45 -6.09 14.41
N SER A 151 18.17 -5.82 14.70
CA SER A 151 17.82 -4.91 15.79
C SER A 151 18.14 -5.55 17.14
N ASP A 152 18.60 -4.75 18.11
CA ASP A 152 18.73 -5.19 19.50
C ASP A 152 17.37 -5.49 20.15
N ILE A 153 16.29 -5.01 19.52
CA ILE A 153 14.92 -5.19 19.97
C ILE A 153 14.27 -6.32 19.18
N ASP A 154 13.76 -7.32 19.91
CA ASP A 154 12.92 -8.38 19.33
C ASP A 154 11.45 -7.94 19.22
N TYR A 155 11.14 -7.26 18.13
CA TYR A 155 9.79 -6.80 17.80
C TYR A 155 8.77 -7.94 17.67
N ALA A 156 9.18 -9.07 17.10
CA ALA A 156 8.31 -10.24 16.92
C ALA A 156 7.95 -10.88 18.27
N SER A 157 8.89 -10.93 19.22
CA SER A 157 8.62 -11.36 20.59
C SER A 157 7.67 -10.41 21.32
N ILE A 158 7.83 -9.08 21.13
CA ILE A 158 6.89 -8.10 21.70
C ILE A 158 5.47 -8.32 21.15
N ALA A 159 5.34 -8.44 19.82
CA ALA A 159 4.07 -8.66 19.15
C ALA A 159 3.39 -9.99 19.55
N SER A 160 4.14 -11.07 19.63
CA SER A 160 3.60 -12.38 20.07
C SER A 160 3.20 -12.38 21.54
N LYS A 161 4.01 -11.79 22.43
CA LYS A 161 3.70 -11.69 23.86
C LYS A 161 2.44 -10.85 24.11
N ILE A 162 2.28 -9.72 23.44
CA ILE A 162 1.09 -8.89 23.62
C ILE A 162 -0.17 -9.60 23.12
N ARG A 163 -0.11 -10.28 21.97
CA ARG A 163 -1.24 -11.05 21.46
C ARG A 163 -1.59 -12.20 22.39
N ALA A 164 -0.61 -12.96 22.87
CA ALA A 164 -0.83 -14.05 23.82
C ALA A 164 -1.45 -13.55 25.14
N LYS A 165 -0.97 -12.40 25.63
CA LYS A 165 -1.52 -11.75 26.85
C LYS A 165 -3.01 -11.44 26.70
N TRP A 166 -3.43 -10.96 25.53
CA TRP A 166 -4.79 -10.50 25.32
C TRP A 166 -5.72 -11.53 24.67
N SER A 167 -5.18 -12.67 24.19
CA SER A 167 -5.95 -13.84 23.75
C SER A 167 -6.35 -14.78 24.88
N ALA A 168 -5.62 -14.80 26.00
CA ALA A 168 -5.92 -15.66 27.14
C ALA A 168 -7.13 -15.17 27.95
N GLY A 169 -8.13 -16.04 28.15
CA GLY A 169 -9.17 -15.89 29.18
C GLY A 169 -10.44 -15.12 28.80
N THR A 170 -10.74 -14.92 27.51
CA THR A 170 -11.96 -14.23 27.08
C THR A 170 -12.99 -15.19 26.46
N ASN A 171 -14.01 -15.56 27.25
CA ASN A 171 -15.32 -15.97 26.70
C ASN A 171 -15.89 -14.77 25.93
N ASP A 172 -15.67 -14.73 24.61
CA ASP A 172 -15.97 -13.57 23.77
C ASP A 172 -17.42 -13.53 23.27
N THR A 173 -18.23 -14.51 23.61
CA THR A 173 -19.63 -14.50 23.21
C THR A 173 -20.47 -13.75 24.24
N ASN A 174 -20.54 -12.43 24.10
CA ASN A 174 -21.83 -11.74 24.22
C ASN A 174 -22.77 -12.12 23.05
N ALA A 175 -22.35 -13.03 22.15
CA ALA A 175 -23.26 -13.70 21.24
C ALA A 175 -24.38 -14.34 22.07
N MET A 176 -25.59 -13.80 21.93
CA MET A 176 -26.77 -14.45 22.45
C MET A 176 -26.77 -15.89 21.94
N VAL A 177 -27.00 -16.86 22.83
CA VAL A 177 -27.19 -18.26 22.43
C VAL A 177 -28.21 -18.26 21.30
N GLN A 178 -27.78 -18.71 20.11
CA GLN A 178 -28.59 -18.68 18.91
C GLN A 178 -29.76 -19.66 19.10
N LYS A 179 -30.88 -19.16 19.61
CA LYS A 179 -32.06 -19.97 19.99
C LYS A 179 -32.71 -20.68 18.78
N LEU A 180 -32.31 -20.30 17.56
CA LEU A 180 -32.77 -20.83 16.29
C LEU A 180 -31.58 -21.19 15.39
N SER A 181 -30.67 -22.03 15.86
CA SER A 181 -29.79 -22.76 14.94
C SER A 181 -30.58 -23.94 14.36
N ARG A 182 -30.98 -23.86 13.10
CA ARG A 182 -31.39 -25.04 12.34
C ARG A 182 -30.14 -25.53 11.62
N SER A 183 -29.87 -26.84 11.70
CA SER A 183 -28.74 -27.45 10.99
C SER A 183 -28.78 -27.06 9.51
N ASN A 184 -27.67 -26.51 9.02
CA ASN A 184 -27.50 -26.13 7.62
C ASN A 184 -27.08 -27.33 6.75
N GLY A 185 -27.11 -28.55 7.30
CA GLY A 185 -26.70 -29.78 6.61
C GLY A 185 -25.18 -29.92 6.41
N LEU A 186 -24.38 -28.93 6.81
CA LEU A 186 -22.92 -28.95 6.71
C LEU A 186 -22.27 -29.55 7.98
N ASP A 187 -22.97 -29.46 9.11
CA ASP A 187 -22.52 -29.95 10.42
C ASP A 187 -22.40 -31.48 10.51
N GLN A 188 -22.89 -32.22 9.50
CA GLN A 188 -22.84 -33.70 9.46
C GLN A 188 -21.51 -34.24 8.92
N TYR A 189 -20.63 -33.38 8.40
CA TYR A 189 -19.35 -33.78 7.80
C TYR A 189 -18.11 -33.33 8.57
N THR A 190 -18.26 -32.56 9.64
CA THR A 190 -17.16 -32.16 10.51
C THR A 190 -17.38 -32.74 11.89
N SER A 191 -16.70 -33.86 12.19
CA SER A 191 -16.51 -34.23 13.59
C SER A 191 -15.81 -33.06 14.26
N SER A 192 -16.51 -32.40 15.18
CA SER A 192 -16.00 -31.32 16.01
C SER A 192 -14.94 -31.88 16.98
N GLY A 193 -13.77 -32.19 16.44
CA GLY A 193 -12.53 -32.04 17.17
C GLY A 193 -12.15 -30.57 17.04
N GLN A 194 -12.05 -29.86 18.16
CA GLN A 194 -11.33 -28.60 18.20
C GLN A 194 -10.00 -28.77 17.44
N PRO A 195 -9.61 -27.85 16.54
CA PRO A 195 -8.20 -27.72 16.21
C PRO A 195 -7.52 -27.19 17.47
N ASP A 196 -7.10 -28.12 18.34
CA ASP A 196 -6.15 -27.84 19.41
C ASP A 196 -4.80 -27.64 18.72
N GLY A 197 -4.46 -26.38 18.45
CA GLY A 197 -3.36 -26.07 17.54
C GLY A 197 -3.12 -24.58 17.34
N LEU A 198 -3.26 -23.76 18.39
CA LEU A 198 -2.42 -22.56 18.48
C LEU A 198 -1.03 -23.08 18.87
N GLN A 199 -0.22 -23.35 17.86
CA GLN A 199 1.12 -23.90 18.03
C GLN A 199 1.96 -22.93 18.87
N GLU A 200 2.48 -23.40 20.01
CA GLU A 200 3.44 -22.63 20.81
C GLU A 200 4.67 -22.28 19.95
N PRO A 201 5.36 -21.16 20.24
CA PRO A 201 6.52 -20.75 19.48
C PRO A 201 7.60 -21.83 19.61
N THR A 202 7.84 -22.57 18.52
CA THR A 202 8.97 -23.50 18.46
C THR A 202 10.23 -22.68 18.21
N GLU A 203 11.11 -22.65 19.21
CA GLU A 203 12.50 -22.24 19.02
C GLU A 203 13.20 -23.31 18.19
N GLU A 204 13.28 -23.16 16.85
CA GLU A 204 14.18 -24.00 16.06
C GLU A 204 14.91 -23.25 14.94
N GLY A 205 16.19 -23.61 14.82
CA GLY A 205 17.20 -22.94 14.02
C GLY A 205 17.02 -23.08 12.51
N VAL A 206 17.85 -22.30 11.81
CA VAL A 206 17.86 -22.13 10.35
C VAL A 206 17.97 -23.49 9.65
N SER A 207 16.83 -23.98 9.18
CA SER A 207 16.69 -25.16 8.34
C SER A 207 16.25 -24.76 6.93
N LYS A 208 16.64 -25.59 5.95
CA LYS A 208 16.53 -25.38 4.51
C LYS A 208 15.08 -25.12 4.08
N ARG A 209 14.86 -24.13 3.18
CA ARG A 209 13.55 -23.64 2.67
C ARG A 209 12.51 -24.76 2.58
N ASP A 210 11.60 -24.78 3.55
CA ASP A 210 10.46 -25.68 3.50
C ASP A 210 9.47 -25.18 2.45
N THR A 211 8.93 -26.09 1.64
CA THR A 211 7.82 -25.78 0.75
C THR A 211 6.61 -25.45 1.60
N SER A 212 6.12 -24.21 1.52
CA SER A 212 4.92 -23.73 2.22
C SER A 212 3.84 -24.81 2.31
N SER A 213 3.41 -25.13 3.53
CA SER A 213 2.30 -26.05 3.76
C SER A 213 0.93 -25.39 3.55
N TYR A 214 0.90 -24.09 3.21
CA TYR A 214 -0.33 -23.38 2.91
C TYR A 214 -0.96 -23.89 1.61
N TRP A 215 -2.20 -24.39 1.70
CA TRP A 215 -2.90 -25.05 0.60
C TRP A 215 -2.96 -24.23 -0.70
N MET A 216 -3.08 -22.90 -0.59
CA MET A 216 -3.21 -22.03 -1.75
C MET A 216 -1.89 -21.91 -2.52
N ALA A 217 -0.75 -22.23 -1.90
CA ALA A 217 0.54 -22.30 -2.57
C ALA A 217 0.60 -23.52 -3.51
N SER A 218 0.09 -24.68 -3.09
CA SER A 218 0.18 -25.95 -3.82
C SER A 218 -1.01 -26.31 -4.71
N VAL A 219 -2.19 -25.74 -4.45
CA VAL A 219 -3.40 -26.02 -5.24
C VAL A 219 -3.20 -25.70 -6.73
N GLU A 220 -3.81 -26.47 -7.62
CA GLU A 220 -3.76 -26.19 -9.05
C GLU A 220 -4.34 -24.81 -9.38
N LYS A 221 -3.60 -24.01 -10.15
CA LYS A 221 -3.93 -22.61 -10.44
C LYS A 221 -4.83 -22.51 -11.69
N ASN A 222 -6.09 -22.92 -11.54
CA ASN A 222 -7.09 -22.97 -12.63
C ASN A 222 -7.90 -21.68 -12.82
N GLY A 223 -7.54 -20.60 -12.12
CA GLY A 223 -8.25 -19.32 -12.19
C GLY A 223 -8.02 -18.59 -13.52
N ALA A 224 -9.10 -18.13 -14.15
CA ALA A 224 -9.07 -17.32 -15.37
C ALA A 224 -9.98 -16.09 -15.24
N SER A 225 -9.60 -14.98 -15.88
CA SER A 225 -10.47 -13.81 -16.01
C SER A 225 -11.16 -13.87 -17.37
N PRO A 226 -12.49 -14.09 -17.43
CA PRO A 226 -13.20 -14.40 -18.67
C PRO A 226 -13.15 -13.26 -19.69
N TYR A 227 -12.95 -12.03 -19.23
CA TYR A 227 -12.84 -10.88 -20.09
C TYR A 227 -11.40 -10.53 -20.42
N ALA A 228 -10.39 -10.97 -19.67
CA ALA A 228 -8.98 -10.70 -19.98
C ALA A 228 -8.51 -11.38 -21.28
N ALA A 229 -7.33 -11.00 -21.77
CA ALA A 229 -6.71 -11.70 -22.89
C ALA A 229 -6.46 -13.18 -22.53
N PHE A 230 -6.55 -14.06 -23.54
CA PHE A 230 -6.23 -15.47 -23.35
C PHE A 230 -4.82 -15.64 -22.76
N GLY A 231 -4.69 -16.51 -21.76
CA GLY A 231 -3.42 -16.73 -21.06
C GLY A 231 -3.08 -15.71 -19.96
N TYR A 232 -3.99 -14.77 -19.62
CA TYR A 232 -3.80 -13.87 -18.49
C TYR A 232 -3.61 -14.64 -17.17
N LYS A 233 -2.50 -14.39 -16.50
CA LYS A 233 -2.18 -15.02 -15.20
C LYS A 233 -2.87 -14.26 -14.08
N ILE A 234 -3.56 -14.96 -13.17
CA ILE A 234 -4.11 -14.35 -11.95
C ILE A 234 -3.17 -14.57 -10.77
N TRP A 235 -2.72 -15.81 -10.58
CA TRP A 235 -1.77 -16.17 -9.54
C TRP A 235 -0.33 -15.86 -9.96
N ARG A 236 0.42 -15.19 -9.08
CA ARG A 236 1.79 -14.76 -9.35
C ARG A 236 2.63 -14.95 -8.10
N ASN A 237 3.59 -15.87 -8.12
CA ASN A 237 4.55 -16.01 -7.03
C ASN A 237 5.71 -15.05 -7.26
N VAL A 238 6.03 -14.17 -6.30
CA VAL A 238 7.11 -13.17 -6.45
C VAL A 238 8.47 -13.80 -6.78
N MET A 239 8.71 -15.06 -6.36
CA MET A 239 9.94 -15.79 -6.68
C MET A 239 10.08 -16.09 -8.17
N ASP A 240 8.96 -16.31 -8.88
CA ASP A 240 8.95 -16.53 -10.34
C ASP A 240 9.35 -15.26 -11.12
N TYR A 241 9.23 -14.09 -10.48
CA TYR A 241 9.63 -12.80 -11.02
C TYR A 241 11.03 -12.36 -10.56
N GLY A 242 11.75 -13.24 -9.85
CA GLY A 242 13.15 -13.06 -9.48
C GLY A 242 13.39 -12.55 -8.06
N ALA A 243 12.36 -12.46 -7.22
CA ALA A 243 12.55 -12.13 -5.81
C ALA A 243 13.37 -13.23 -5.12
N LYS A 244 14.16 -12.87 -4.11
CA LYS A 244 15.02 -13.79 -3.36
C LYS A 244 14.48 -14.10 -1.98
N GLY A 245 13.87 -13.12 -1.31
CA GLY A 245 13.37 -13.28 0.05
C GLY A 245 14.48 -13.57 1.07
N ASP A 246 15.71 -13.12 0.82
CA ASP A 246 16.91 -13.39 1.63
C ASP A 246 17.28 -12.26 2.59
N GLY A 247 16.55 -11.14 2.57
CA GLY A 247 16.79 -9.95 3.38
C GLY A 247 17.97 -9.10 2.93
N VAL A 248 18.66 -9.45 1.84
CA VAL A 248 19.87 -8.78 1.36
C VAL A 248 19.71 -8.27 -0.06
N THR A 249 19.12 -9.06 -0.95
CA THR A 249 18.83 -8.67 -2.32
C THR A 249 17.65 -7.70 -2.34
N ASP A 250 17.77 -6.58 -3.07
CA ASP A 250 16.64 -5.68 -3.26
C ASP A 250 15.60 -6.35 -4.18
N ASP A 251 14.46 -6.69 -3.58
CA ASP A 251 13.36 -7.41 -4.22
C ASP A 251 12.29 -6.47 -4.79
N THR A 252 12.43 -5.15 -4.64
CA THR A 252 11.41 -4.17 -5.06
C THR A 252 11.02 -4.34 -6.52
N ALA A 253 12.02 -4.45 -7.41
CA ALA A 253 11.77 -4.57 -8.83
C ALA A 253 11.09 -5.91 -9.20
N ALA A 254 11.42 -7.00 -8.51
CA ALA A 254 10.80 -8.30 -8.76
C ALA A 254 9.34 -8.32 -8.30
N ILE A 255 9.05 -7.76 -7.13
CA ILE A 255 7.70 -7.65 -6.58
C ILE A 255 6.84 -6.76 -7.48
N ASN A 256 7.32 -5.58 -7.88
CA ASN A 256 6.57 -4.69 -8.77
C ASN A 256 6.35 -5.30 -10.17
N ARG A 257 7.27 -6.13 -10.68
CA ARG A 257 7.03 -6.92 -11.90
C ARG A 257 5.93 -7.95 -11.71
N ALA A 258 5.92 -8.67 -10.59
CA ALA A 258 4.82 -9.59 -10.27
C ALA A 258 3.49 -8.84 -10.19
N ILE A 259 3.44 -7.66 -9.58
CA ILE A 259 2.20 -6.89 -9.48
C ILE A 259 1.72 -6.38 -10.84
N SER A 260 2.62 -5.92 -11.72
CA SER A 260 2.26 -5.25 -12.98
C SER A 260 2.06 -6.20 -14.18
N ASP A 261 2.52 -7.44 -14.10
CA ASP A 261 2.48 -8.39 -15.22
C ASP A 261 1.07 -8.65 -15.76
N GLY A 262 0.94 -8.64 -17.09
CA GLY A 262 -0.32 -8.84 -17.80
C GLY A 262 -1.09 -7.58 -18.17
N ASN A 263 -0.39 -6.45 -18.43
CA ASN A 263 -0.96 -5.17 -18.86
C ASN A 263 -2.14 -4.71 -17.98
N ARG A 264 -1.88 -4.70 -16.67
CA ARG A 264 -2.90 -4.45 -15.65
C ARG A 264 -3.24 -2.96 -15.52
N CYS A 265 -4.22 -2.68 -14.68
CA CYS A 265 -4.71 -1.33 -14.43
C CYS A 265 -3.77 -0.56 -13.48
N GLY A 266 -2.75 0.08 -14.05
CA GLY A 266 -1.82 0.99 -13.37
C GLY A 266 -2.18 2.46 -13.59
N ALA A 267 -1.18 3.30 -13.86
CA ALA A 267 -1.35 4.69 -14.27
C ALA A 267 -2.39 4.83 -15.42
N ASP A 268 -3.15 5.92 -15.41
CA ASP A 268 -4.12 6.34 -16.43
C ASP A 268 -5.29 5.37 -16.72
N CYS A 269 -5.37 4.23 -16.01
CA CYS A 269 -6.44 3.25 -16.21
C CYS A 269 -7.74 3.58 -15.45
N LYS A 270 -7.65 4.37 -14.37
CA LYS A 270 -8.75 4.75 -13.45
C LYS A 270 -9.33 3.59 -12.62
N SER A 271 -9.81 2.50 -13.24
CA SER A 271 -10.33 1.31 -12.55
C SER A 271 -10.47 0.11 -13.49
N SER A 272 -10.41 -1.12 -12.97
CA SER A 272 -10.69 -2.31 -13.77
C SER A 272 -11.03 -3.56 -12.95
N THR A 273 -12.11 -4.25 -13.33
CA THR A 273 -12.45 -5.60 -12.83
C THR A 273 -11.89 -6.71 -13.73
N ARG A 274 -11.37 -6.37 -14.92
CA ARG A 274 -10.89 -7.32 -15.94
C ARG A 274 -9.55 -7.98 -15.57
N TYR A 275 -8.73 -7.32 -14.76
CA TYR A 275 -7.33 -7.72 -14.52
C TYR A 275 -7.01 -8.00 -13.03
N PRO A 276 -7.64 -9.00 -12.40
CA PRO A 276 -7.36 -9.36 -11.00
C PRO A 276 -5.97 -9.99 -10.83
N ALA A 277 -5.30 -9.70 -9.73
CA ALA A 277 -4.04 -10.36 -9.37
C ALA A 277 -4.06 -10.85 -7.92
N VAL A 278 -3.59 -12.08 -7.73
CA VAL A 278 -3.15 -12.60 -6.44
C VAL A 278 -1.63 -12.74 -6.50
N VAL A 279 -0.94 -11.87 -5.78
CA VAL A 279 0.52 -11.84 -5.70
C VAL A 279 0.93 -12.52 -4.39
N TRP A 280 1.52 -13.69 -4.53
CA TRP A 280 1.89 -14.59 -3.46
C TRP A 280 3.34 -14.39 -3.02
N PHE A 281 3.53 -14.30 -1.70
CA PHE A 281 4.82 -14.15 -1.04
C PHE A 281 5.07 -15.38 -0.16
N PRO A 282 5.93 -16.33 -0.60
CA PRO A 282 6.44 -17.37 0.29
C PRO A 282 7.14 -16.78 1.52
N SER A 283 7.32 -17.58 2.57
CA SER A 283 8.12 -17.18 3.74
C SER A 283 9.52 -16.72 3.32
N GLY A 284 9.97 -15.62 3.92
CA GLY A 284 11.24 -14.99 3.60
C GLY A 284 11.28 -13.54 4.07
N THR A 285 12.40 -12.87 3.85
CA THR A 285 12.56 -11.44 4.11
C THR A 285 12.83 -10.72 2.80
N TYR A 286 11.93 -9.84 2.39
CA TYR A 286 12.00 -9.12 1.12
C TYR A 286 12.48 -7.70 1.39
N LEU A 287 13.76 -7.42 1.10
CA LEU A 287 14.33 -6.09 1.24
C LEU A 287 13.81 -5.18 0.12
N VAL A 288 13.35 -3.98 0.46
CA VAL A 288 12.84 -3.01 -0.51
C VAL A 288 13.42 -1.62 -0.28
N SER A 289 13.90 -0.96 -1.35
CA SER A 289 14.46 0.39 -1.30
C SER A 289 13.55 1.49 -1.88
N SER A 290 12.42 1.10 -2.48
CA SER A 290 11.39 2.02 -2.97
C SER A 290 10.00 1.36 -2.91
N PRO A 291 8.90 2.13 -3.06
CA PRO A 291 7.53 1.63 -2.87
C PRO A 291 7.19 0.40 -3.73
N VAL A 292 6.51 -0.55 -3.08
CA VAL A 292 5.74 -1.61 -3.72
C VAL A 292 4.39 -1.03 -4.13
N ILE A 293 4.18 -0.85 -5.44
CA ILE A 293 3.00 -0.21 -5.99
C ILE A 293 1.91 -1.25 -6.17
N GLN A 294 0.89 -1.22 -5.32
CA GLN A 294 -0.25 -2.11 -5.45
C GLN A 294 -1.15 -1.56 -6.57
N TYR A 295 -1.21 -2.26 -7.71
CA TYR A 295 -2.11 -1.89 -8.81
C TYR A 295 -3.58 -2.15 -8.42
N TYR A 296 -4.54 -1.59 -9.16
CA TYR A 296 -5.98 -1.83 -8.95
C TYR A 296 -6.33 -3.33 -8.99
N ASN A 297 -7.32 -3.78 -8.21
CA ASN A 297 -7.77 -5.18 -8.18
C ASN A 297 -6.65 -6.19 -7.85
N THR A 298 -5.86 -5.90 -6.80
CA THR A 298 -4.70 -6.72 -6.40
C THR A 298 -4.83 -7.18 -4.95
N GLN A 299 -4.56 -8.47 -4.73
CA GLN A 299 -4.38 -9.08 -3.42
C GLN A 299 -2.90 -9.40 -3.23
N LEU A 300 -2.27 -8.81 -2.21
CA LEU A 300 -0.96 -9.21 -1.73
C LEU A 300 -1.18 -10.24 -0.62
N LEU A 301 -0.68 -11.45 -0.81
CA LEU A 301 -0.94 -12.57 0.08
C LEU A 301 0.39 -13.19 0.51
N GLY A 302 0.74 -13.01 1.78
CA GLY A 302 1.86 -13.71 2.39
C GLY A 302 1.48 -15.09 2.90
N ASP A 303 2.50 -15.90 3.12
CA ASP A 303 2.36 -17.21 3.73
C ASP A 303 1.91 -17.11 5.19
N PRO A 304 0.69 -17.57 5.55
CA PRO A 304 0.22 -17.50 6.92
C PRO A 304 0.90 -18.49 7.86
N THR A 305 1.57 -19.52 7.34
CA THR A 305 2.25 -20.55 8.17
C THR A 305 3.56 -20.03 8.74
N ASN A 306 4.21 -19.13 8.02
CA ASN A 306 5.34 -18.35 8.49
C ASN A 306 5.38 -17.01 7.74
N LEU A 307 4.93 -15.95 8.42
CA LEU A 307 4.69 -14.64 7.82
C LEU A 307 5.94 -14.10 7.12
N PRO A 308 5.88 -13.78 5.82
CA PRO A 308 6.96 -13.06 5.16
C PRO A 308 7.12 -11.65 5.73
N THR A 309 8.37 -11.20 5.80
CA THR A 309 8.72 -9.84 6.20
C THR A 309 8.98 -8.99 4.97
N ILE A 310 8.29 -7.87 4.83
CA ILE A 310 8.72 -6.78 3.94
C ILE A 310 9.60 -5.85 4.77
N LEU A 311 10.90 -5.82 4.47
CA LEU A 311 11.90 -5.06 5.18
C LEU A 311 12.27 -3.81 4.36
N ALA A 312 11.93 -2.63 4.87
CA ALA A 312 12.37 -1.40 4.23
C ALA A 312 13.86 -1.14 4.50
N ALA A 313 14.62 -0.79 3.46
CA ALA A 313 16.03 -0.46 3.58
C ALA A 313 16.27 0.85 4.34
N SER A 314 17.49 1.05 4.85
CA SER A 314 17.92 2.36 5.39
C SER A 314 17.90 3.47 4.32
N SER A 315 18.13 3.08 3.07
CA SER A 315 18.05 3.94 1.89
C SER A 315 16.64 4.06 1.29
N PHE A 316 15.60 3.57 1.97
CA PHE A 316 14.24 3.60 1.43
C PHE A 316 13.78 5.04 1.09
N VAL A 317 13.33 5.25 -0.14
CA VAL A 317 12.84 6.54 -0.65
C VAL A 317 11.39 6.42 -1.10
N GLY A 318 10.46 7.00 -0.34
CA GLY A 318 9.03 6.92 -0.64
C GLY A 318 8.15 7.34 0.55
N LEU A 319 6.83 7.44 0.32
CA LEU A 319 5.85 7.75 1.36
C LEU A 319 5.50 6.48 2.14
N GLY A 320 5.04 5.45 1.41
CA GLY A 320 4.66 4.15 1.95
C GLY A 320 5.45 3.01 1.34
N VAL A 321 5.87 2.03 2.15
CA VAL A 321 6.55 0.82 1.68
C VAL A 321 5.65 0.04 0.73
N ILE A 322 4.37 -0.11 1.09
CA ILE A 322 3.32 -0.47 0.14
C ILE A 322 2.43 0.75 -0.09
N THR A 323 2.08 1.03 -1.34
CA THR A 323 1.21 2.15 -1.69
C THR A 323 0.02 1.66 -2.52
N SER A 324 -1.20 1.99 -2.07
CA SER A 324 -2.45 1.68 -2.78
C SER A 324 -2.85 2.73 -3.82
N ASP A 325 -2.26 3.93 -3.73
CA ASP A 325 -2.42 5.01 -4.69
C ASP A 325 -1.12 5.77 -4.86
N VAL A 326 -0.73 6.08 -6.10
CA VAL A 326 0.55 6.72 -6.41
C VAL A 326 0.28 8.16 -6.79
N TYR A 327 0.95 9.06 -6.09
CA TYR A 327 0.99 10.46 -6.47
C TYR A 327 1.90 10.67 -7.68
N VAL A 328 1.37 11.33 -8.70
CA VAL A 328 2.10 11.69 -9.92
C VAL A 328 2.30 13.19 -10.06
N GLY A 329 1.67 13.99 -9.19
CA GLY A 329 1.89 15.43 -9.07
C GLY A 329 1.14 15.97 -7.86
N ASP A 330 1.12 17.30 -7.69
CA ASP A 330 0.45 17.93 -6.55
C ASP A 330 -1.04 17.61 -6.49
N SER A 331 -1.71 17.47 -7.63
CA SER A 331 -3.16 17.25 -7.68
C SER A 331 -3.60 15.91 -8.22
N GLU A 332 -2.67 15.02 -8.53
CA GLU A 332 -2.94 13.84 -9.35
C GLU A 332 -2.42 12.56 -8.70
N GLU A 333 -3.32 11.59 -8.71
CA GLU A 333 -3.20 10.24 -8.16
C GLU A 333 -3.53 9.26 -9.29
N TRP A 334 -3.07 8.01 -9.19
CA TRP A 334 -3.41 6.99 -10.19
C TRP A 334 -4.91 6.67 -10.20
N TYR A 335 -5.53 6.72 -9.03
CA TYR A 335 -6.94 6.40 -8.86
C TYR A 335 -7.65 7.53 -8.13
N LEU A 336 -8.96 7.67 -8.38
CA LEU A 336 -9.78 8.49 -7.51
C LEU A 336 -9.95 7.72 -6.19
N ASN A 337 -9.54 8.31 -5.07
CA ASN A 337 -9.58 7.66 -3.75
C ASN A 337 -10.95 7.04 -3.39
N THR A 338 -12.07 7.66 -3.74
CA THR A 338 -13.43 7.13 -3.54
C THR A 338 -13.82 5.98 -4.49
N ASN A 339 -13.03 5.74 -5.55
CA ASN A 339 -13.21 4.64 -6.51
C ASN A 339 -12.08 3.59 -6.42
N ASN A 340 -11.19 3.69 -5.43
CA ASN A 340 -10.03 2.81 -5.30
C ASN A 340 -10.42 1.48 -4.60
N PHE A 341 -11.20 0.66 -5.30
CA PHE A 341 -11.81 -0.59 -4.79
C PHE A 341 -10.89 -1.82 -4.95
N LEU A 342 -11.33 -2.95 -4.38
CA LEU A 342 -10.85 -4.31 -4.68
C LEU A 342 -9.37 -4.57 -4.35
N ARG A 343 -8.98 -4.34 -3.10
CA ARG A 343 -7.58 -4.47 -2.64
C ARG A 343 -7.49 -5.28 -1.37
N SER A 344 -6.47 -6.12 -1.26
CA SER A 344 -6.23 -6.83 -0.01
C SER A 344 -4.75 -6.96 0.25
N ILE A 345 -4.34 -6.83 1.50
CA ILE A 345 -2.99 -7.16 1.97
C ILE A 345 -3.17 -8.06 3.18
N ARG A 346 -2.63 -9.28 3.13
CA ARG A 346 -2.79 -10.27 4.20
C ARG A 346 -1.50 -10.99 4.54
N ASN A 347 -1.30 -11.28 5.82
CA ASN A 347 -0.24 -12.14 6.33
C ASN A 347 1.16 -11.58 6.10
N PHE A 348 1.48 -10.43 6.70
CA PHE A 348 2.83 -9.83 6.58
C PHE A 348 3.38 -9.33 7.90
N LYS A 349 4.70 -9.36 8.01
CA LYS A 349 5.44 -8.47 8.91
C LYS A 349 5.96 -7.30 8.08
N MET A 350 5.58 -6.09 8.46
CA MET A 350 6.05 -4.85 7.83
C MET A 350 7.09 -4.21 8.76
N ASP A 351 8.37 -4.31 8.38
CA ASP A 351 9.46 -3.75 9.16
C ASP A 351 10.00 -2.48 8.50
N ILE A 352 9.74 -1.34 9.13
CA ILE A 352 10.24 -0.03 8.70
C ILE A 352 11.25 0.56 9.68
N THR A 353 11.74 -0.21 10.65
CA THR A 353 12.64 0.26 11.71
C THR A 353 13.92 0.91 11.18
N ARG A 354 14.39 0.48 10.01
CA ARG A 354 15.62 0.98 9.38
C ARG A 354 15.45 2.28 8.61
N THR A 355 14.22 2.65 8.26
CA THR A 355 13.95 3.86 7.46
C THR A 355 14.35 5.12 8.21
N ASP A 356 14.61 6.20 7.48
CA ASP A 356 14.93 7.50 8.09
C ASP A 356 13.82 7.94 9.05
N GLN A 357 14.17 8.01 10.34
CA GLN A 357 13.23 8.28 11.42
C GLN A 357 12.54 9.65 11.31
N SER A 358 13.07 10.58 10.51
CA SER A 358 12.53 11.94 10.33
C SER A 358 11.81 12.14 9.00
N ALA A 359 11.78 11.11 8.14
CA ALA A 359 11.23 11.20 6.78
C ALA A 359 9.73 10.86 6.67
N TYR A 360 9.02 10.69 7.78
CA TYR A 360 7.58 10.40 7.83
C TYR A 360 7.17 9.16 7.01
N VAL A 361 8.06 8.17 6.89
CA VAL A 361 7.78 6.93 6.16
C VAL A 361 6.70 6.12 6.88
N CYS A 362 5.74 5.62 6.11
CA CYS A 362 4.74 4.68 6.57
C CYS A 362 4.99 3.26 6.02
N ALA A 363 4.55 2.23 6.74
CA ALA A 363 4.62 0.87 6.22
C ALA A 363 3.59 0.65 5.10
N ILE A 364 2.36 1.12 5.30
CA ILE A 364 1.31 1.05 4.28
C ILE A 364 0.66 2.42 4.13
N HIS A 365 0.77 2.99 2.92
CA HIS A 365 -0.05 4.10 2.47
C HIS A 365 -1.36 3.51 1.92
N TRP A 366 -2.45 3.68 2.68
CA TRP A 366 -3.73 2.96 2.49
C TRP A 366 -4.88 3.91 2.12
N GLN A 367 -4.72 4.64 1.02
CA GLN A 367 -5.75 5.49 0.44
C GLN A 367 -6.68 4.64 -0.44
N VAL A 368 -7.84 4.21 0.09
CA VAL A 368 -8.71 3.20 -0.53
C VAL A 368 -10.21 3.45 -0.34
N ALA A 369 -11.03 2.74 -1.12
CA ALA A 369 -12.49 2.68 -1.00
C ALA A 369 -13.03 1.28 -0.61
N GLN A 370 -14.29 0.94 -0.92
CA GLN A 370 -14.92 -0.33 -0.52
C GLN A 370 -14.33 -1.58 -1.21
N GLY A 371 -14.65 -2.75 -0.66
CA GLY A 371 -14.10 -4.02 -1.15
C GLY A 371 -12.61 -4.15 -0.87
N THR A 372 -12.13 -3.51 0.20
CA THR A 372 -10.72 -3.49 0.60
C THR A 372 -10.50 -4.00 2.02
N SER A 373 -9.34 -4.61 2.25
CA SER A 373 -8.96 -5.20 3.53
C SER A 373 -7.46 -5.16 3.84
N LEU A 374 -7.13 -4.94 5.12
CA LEU A 374 -5.84 -5.30 5.72
C LEU A 374 -6.12 -6.34 6.81
N GLU A 375 -5.49 -7.51 6.72
CA GLU A 375 -5.75 -8.62 7.65
C GLU A 375 -4.45 -9.31 8.08
N ASN A 376 -4.30 -9.60 9.37
CA ASN A 376 -3.16 -10.34 9.92
C ASN A 376 -1.80 -9.72 9.52
N ILE A 377 -1.56 -8.48 9.97
CA ILE A 377 -0.32 -7.73 9.68
C ILE A 377 0.30 -7.23 10.97
N GLU A 378 1.61 -7.43 11.09
CA GLU A 378 2.43 -6.86 12.16
C GLU A 378 3.26 -5.69 11.62
N PHE A 379 3.30 -4.58 12.34
CA PHE A 379 4.03 -3.38 11.97
C PHE A 379 5.14 -3.11 13.00
N TYR A 380 6.40 -3.11 12.55
CA TYR A 380 7.57 -2.86 13.39
C TYR A 380 8.17 -1.50 13.04
N MET A 381 8.27 -0.65 14.06
CA MET A 381 8.74 0.73 13.95
C MET A 381 9.67 1.06 15.13
N LEU A 382 10.55 2.05 14.95
CA LEU A 382 11.41 2.51 16.03
C LEU A 382 10.59 2.89 17.27
N GLN A 383 11.07 2.49 18.46
CA GLN A 383 10.41 2.78 19.73
C GLN A 383 11.36 3.54 20.64
N ASN A 384 10.81 4.43 21.49
CA ASN A 384 11.58 5.24 22.44
C ASN A 384 12.69 6.11 21.82
N VAL A 385 12.53 6.51 20.55
CA VAL A 385 13.47 7.40 19.86
C VAL A 385 12.84 8.78 19.67
N GLU A 386 13.54 9.82 20.14
CA GLU A 386 13.10 11.21 19.98
C GLU A 386 13.14 11.63 18.50
N GLY A 387 12.16 12.41 18.06
CA GLY A 387 12.05 12.84 16.67
C GLY A 387 11.63 11.76 15.68
N ASN A 388 11.27 10.55 16.15
CA ASN A 388 10.68 9.52 15.29
C ASN A 388 9.36 10.01 14.68
N THR A 389 9.20 9.78 13.38
CA THR A 389 8.05 10.14 12.54
C THR A 389 7.47 8.94 11.78
N GLN A 390 8.01 7.73 11.98
CA GLN A 390 7.53 6.49 11.34
C GLN A 390 6.07 6.18 11.68
N GLN A 391 5.35 5.61 10.72
CA GLN A 391 3.92 5.33 10.83
C GLN A 391 3.60 3.90 10.39
N GLY A 392 2.65 3.21 11.04
CA GLY A 392 2.22 1.88 10.59
C GLY A 392 1.37 2.03 9.34
N VAL A 393 0.15 2.54 9.51
CA VAL A 393 -0.74 2.90 8.40
C VAL A 393 -0.87 4.41 8.32
N TYR A 394 -0.68 4.95 7.12
CA TYR A 394 -1.04 6.33 6.78
C TYR A 394 -2.20 6.31 5.79
N MET A 395 -3.31 6.94 6.17
CA MET A 395 -4.51 7.09 5.37
C MET A 395 -5.01 8.52 5.57
N GLU A 396 -4.89 9.33 4.52
CA GLU A 396 -5.30 10.71 4.50
C GLU A 396 -6.77 10.87 4.10
N ASN A 397 -7.30 10.00 3.25
CA ASN A 397 -8.69 10.05 2.79
C ASN A 397 -9.18 8.71 2.18
N GLY A 398 -10.39 8.71 1.61
CA GLY A 398 -11.02 7.55 0.95
C GLY A 398 -12.46 7.30 1.37
N SER A 399 -13.03 6.17 0.92
CA SER A 399 -14.41 5.74 1.24
C SER A 399 -14.44 4.26 1.62
N GLY A 400 -13.87 4.02 2.78
CA GLY A 400 -13.26 2.79 3.21
C GLY A 400 -14.21 1.69 3.64
N GLY A 401 -13.51 0.64 4.07
CA GLY A 401 -13.96 -0.74 4.20
C GLY A 401 -13.57 -1.34 5.54
N PHE A 402 -12.80 -2.45 5.54
CA PHE A 402 -12.60 -3.28 6.73
C PHE A 402 -11.12 -3.52 7.05
N LEU A 403 -10.69 -3.41 8.32
CA LEU A 403 -9.36 -3.84 8.77
C LEU A 403 -9.52 -4.82 9.94
N ALA A 404 -8.71 -5.87 9.98
CA ALA A 404 -8.71 -6.81 11.10
C ALA A 404 -7.31 -7.33 11.46
N ASP A 405 -7.15 -7.73 12.71
CA ASP A 405 -5.97 -8.45 13.19
C ASP A 405 -4.64 -7.75 12.89
N LEU A 406 -4.54 -6.48 13.31
CA LEU A 406 -3.35 -5.66 13.08
C LEU A 406 -2.60 -5.41 14.39
N THR A 407 -1.30 -5.68 14.42
CA THR A 407 -0.43 -5.44 15.59
C THR A 407 0.62 -4.38 15.26
N PHE A 408 0.63 -3.27 16.01
CA PHE A 408 1.55 -2.15 15.83
C PHE A 408 2.52 -2.07 17.01
N VAL A 409 3.84 -2.10 16.72
CA VAL A 409 4.88 -2.02 17.74
C VAL A 409 5.80 -0.83 17.44
N GLY A 410 5.80 0.17 18.33
CA GLY A 410 6.58 1.40 18.19
C GLY A 410 5.93 2.46 17.31
N GLY A 411 6.74 3.38 16.78
CA GLY A 411 6.32 4.41 15.83
C GLY A 411 5.82 5.71 16.46
N ASN A 412 5.78 6.77 15.64
CA ASN A 412 5.13 8.03 15.99
C ASN A 412 3.61 7.86 16.00
N PHE A 413 3.08 7.22 14.95
CA PHE A 413 1.69 6.80 14.84
C PHE A 413 1.64 5.29 14.59
N GLY A 414 0.88 4.55 15.39
CA GLY A 414 0.49 3.20 15.01
C GLY A 414 -0.34 3.25 13.72
N ALA A 415 -1.42 4.03 13.78
CA ALA A 415 -2.24 4.36 12.62
C ALA A 415 -2.59 5.86 12.59
N TYR A 416 -2.47 6.46 11.42
CA TYR A 416 -2.97 7.79 11.09
C TYR A 416 -4.10 7.63 10.08
N PHE A 417 -5.33 7.90 10.51
CA PHE A 417 -6.53 7.62 9.77
C PHE A 417 -7.32 8.88 9.43
N GLY A 418 -7.77 8.98 8.19
CA GLY A 418 -8.92 9.78 7.84
C GLY A 418 -9.58 9.27 6.58
N ASN A 419 -10.90 9.18 6.66
CA ASN A 419 -11.72 8.48 5.68
C ASN A 419 -13.19 8.77 5.97
N GLN A 420 -14.08 8.73 4.97
CA GLN A 420 -15.53 8.86 5.24
C GLN A 420 -16.01 7.84 6.27
N GLN A 421 -15.72 6.57 6.04
CA GLN A 421 -16.08 5.52 6.97
C GLN A 421 -15.14 4.32 6.93
N PHE A 422 -15.01 3.64 8.05
CA PHE A 422 -14.32 2.36 8.15
C PHE A 422 -14.90 1.52 9.30
N THR A 423 -14.71 0.21 9.19
CA THR A 423 -14.89 -0.73 10.30
C THR A 423 -13.56 -1.40 10.59
N THR A 424 -13.16 -1.44 11.86
CA THR A 424 -11.91 -2.10 12.27
C THR A 424 -12.12 -3.00 13.46
N SER A 425 -11.56 -4.20 13.40
CA SER A 425 -11.63 -5.19 14.47
C SER A 425 -10.23 -5.63 14.91
N HIS A 426 -10.04 -5.94 16.18
CA HIS A 426 -8.78 -6.52 16.71
C HIS A 426 -7.52 -5.73 16.31
N LEU A 427 -7.42 -4.48 16.80
CA LEU A 427 -6.23 -3.65 16.62
C LEU A 427 -5.43 -3.58 17.91
N VAL A 428 -4.16 -4.00 17.86
CA VAL A 428 -3.25 -4.03 19.01
C VAL A 428 -2.13 -3.02 18.82
N PHE A 429 -1.97 -2.09 19.75
CA PHE A 429 -0.93 -1.06 19.72
C PHE A 429 -0.04 -1.15 20.95
N VAL A 430 1.28 -1.21 20.75
CA VAL A 430 2.27 -1.33 21.81
C VAL A 430 3.41 -0.34 21.61
N ASN A 431 3.76 0.41 22.66
CA ASN A 431 4.91 1.33 22.68
C ASN A 431 4.89 2.40 21.57
N CYS A 432 3.71 2.73 21.03
CA CYS A 432 3.56 3.83 20.08
C CYS A 432 3.60 5.18 20.81
N LYS A 433 4.14 6.23 20.18
CA LYS A 433 3.99 7.58 20.73
C LYS A 433 2.51 8.00 20.74
N THR A 434 1.83 7.80 19.62
CA THR A 434 0.37 7.85 19.50
C THR A 434 -0.10 6.53 18.89
N ALA A 435 -0.96 5.79 19.58
CA ALA A 435 -1.46 4.51 19.06
C ALA A 435 -2.28 4.74 17.79
N LEU A 436 -3.29 5.60 17.88
CA LEU A 436 -4.21 5.87 16.78
C LEU A 436 -4.57 7.36 16.74
N GLN A 437 -4.42 7.98 15.58
CA GLN A 437 -4.97 9.30 15.31
C GLN A 437 -6.06 9.19 14.24
N VAL A 438 -7.24 9.73 14.53
CA VAL A 438 -8.30 9.98 13.53
C VAL A 438 -8.32 11.49 13.26
N HIS A 439 -7.83 11.89 12.09
CA HIS A 439 -7.77 13.30 11.73
C HIS A 439 -9.09 13.82 11.13
N TRP A 440 -9.81 12.97 10.40
CA TRP A 440 -11.21 13.21 10.03
C TRP A 440 -11.95 11.91 9.74
N ASP A 441 -13.23 11.88 10.05
CA ASP A 441 -14.15 10.86 9.55
C ASP A 441 -15.56 11.43 9.40
N TRP A 442 -16.47 10.61 8.85
CA TRP A 442 -17.90 10.78 9.08
C TRP A 442 -18.43 9.78 10.08
N ALA A 443 -17.94 8.54 10.01
CA ALA A 443 -18.23 7.49 10.97
C ALA A 443 -17.16 6.40 10.94
N TRP A 444 -16.55 6.10 12.09
CA TRP A 444 -15.65 4.96 12.21
C TRP A 444 -16.14 4.04 13.32
N THR A 445 -16.27 2.74 13.03
CA THR A 445 -16.64 1.73 14.03
C THR A 445 -15.42 0.89 14.36
N MET A 446 -15.04 0.87 15.64
CA MET A 446 -13.91 0.09 16.12
C MET A 446 -14.40 -0.97 17.12
N GLN A 447 -13.90 -2.20 16.99
CA GLN A 447 -14.16 -3.30 17.90
C GLN A 447 -12.83 -3.94 18.32
N ASP A 448 -12.75 -4.34 19.59
CA ASP A 448 -11.59 -5.05 20.16
C ASP A 448 -10.26 -4.33 19.94
N VAL A 449 -10.12 -3.14 20.51
CA VAL A 449 -8.90 -2.34 20.43
C VAL A 449 -8.09 -2.48 21.72
N VAL A 450 -6.83 -2.86 21.57
CA VAL A 450 -5.86 -3.03 22.65
C VAL A 450 -4.79 -1.96 22.52
N ILE A 451 -4.57 -1.17 23.57
CA ILE A 451 -3.54 -0.13 23.61
C ILE A 451 -2.72 -0.32 24.89
N GLU A 452 -1.43 -0.61 24.72
CA GLU A 452 -0.51 -0.87 25.82
C GLU A 452 0.75 -0.02 25.72
N SER A 453 1.10 0.67 26.81
CA SER A 453 2.35 1.42 26.92
C SER A 453 2.55 2.50 25.85
N CYS A 454 1.47 3.02 25.28
CA CYS A 454 1.51 4.13 24.33
C CYS A 454 1.50 5.50 25.05
N GLY A 455 2.14 6.51 24.44
CA GLY A 455 2.14 7.87 24.98
C GLY A 455 0.75 8.50 24.94
N THR A 456 0.10 8.45 23.78
CA THR A 456 -1.31 8.79 23.55
C THR A 456 -2.02 7.55 23.02
N GLY A 457 -3.21 7.25 23.54
CA GLY A 457 -4.04 6.17 23.02
C GLY A 457 -4.69 6.58 21.71
N ILE A 458 -5.92 7.09 21.80
CA ILE A 458 -6.66 7.59 20.63
C ILE A 458 -6.67 9.11 20.67
N LEU A 459 -6.23 9.72 19.58
CA LEU A 459 -6.25 11.15 19.35
C LEU A 459 -7.28 11.46 18.26
N LEU A 460 -8.32 12.20 18.62
CA LEU A 460 -9.32 12.72 17.68
C LEU A 460 -9.05 14.21 17.49
N THR A 461 -8.56 14.61 16.32
CA THR A 461 -8.26 16.04 16.06
C THR A 461 -9.45 16.77 15.43
N GLY A 462 -10.26 16.08 14.62
CA GLY A 462 -11.41 16.67 13.94
C GLY A 462 -11.07 17.71 12.88
N GLY A 463 -12.02 17.95 11.96
CA GLY A 463 -11.89 19.01 10.96
C GLY A 463 -12.34 18.69 9.54
N ALA A 464 -13.29 17.76 9.31
CA ALA A 464 -13.80 17.58 7.96
C ALA A 464 -14.35 18.94 7.44
N GLY A 465 -13.76 19.46 6.37
CA GLY A 465 -14.09 20.79 5.89
C GLY A 465 -15.55 20.85 5.40
N GLY A 466 -16.41 21.59 6.09
CA GLY A 466 -17.75 21.96 5.61
C GLY A 466 -18.77 22.22 6.72
N ALA A 467 -19.82 22.99 6.40
CA ALA A 467 -20.89 23.36 7.34
C ALA A 467 -21.74 22.17 7.86
N ALA A 468 -21.52 20.96 7.33
CA ALA A 468 -22.15 19.71 7.76
C ALA A 468 -21.19 18.76 8.50
N SER A 469 -19.91 19.11 8.65
CA SER A 469 -18.98 18.29 9.40
C SER A 469 -19.13 18.57 10.88
N THR A 470 -19.67 17.60 11.60
CA THR A 470 -19.52 17.54 13.05
C THR A 470 -18.15 16.96 13.41
N VAL A 471 -17.78 17.08 14.68
CA VAL A 471 -16.65 16.40 15.34
C VAL A 471 -16.58 14.93 14.85
N PRO A 472 -15.37 14.32 14.69
CA PRO A 472 -15.26 12.92 14.30
C PRO A 472 -16.24 12.04 15.06
N ASN A 473 -17.07 11.28 14.35
CA ASN A 473 -18.09 10.42 14.94
C ASN A 473 -17.55 9.00 15.02
N THR A 474 -16.46 8.86 15.77
CA THR A 474 -15.82 7.58 16.05
C THR A 474 -16.57 6.87 17.16
N SER A 475 -17.16 5.72 16.86
CA SER A 475 -17.78 4.82 17.83
C SER A 475 -16.85 3.65 18.12
N ILE A 476 -16.66 3.36 19.41
CA ILE A 476 -15.87 2.21 19.84
C ILE A 476 -16.79 1.29 20.62
N SER A 477 -16.93 0.07 20.13
CA SER A 477 -17.83 -0.95 20.68
C SER A 477 -17.03 -2.13 21.22
N ASP A 478 -17.56 -2.70 22.30
CA ASP A 478 -17.27 -4.03 22.82
C ASP A 478 -15.88 -4.40 23.36
N ARG A 479 -14.82 -3.58 23.27
CA ARG A 479 -13.61 -3.65 24.14
C ARG A 479 -12.58 -2.58 23.81
N VAL A 480 -12.26 -1.72 24.78
CA VAL A 480 -11.03 -0.92 24.78
C VAL A 480 -10.22 -1.32 26.00
N LYS A 481 -9.10 -2.01 25.76
CA LYS A 481 -8.18 -2.44 26.83
C LYS A 481 -7.02 -1.45 26.89
N LEU A 482 -7.00 -0.64 27.94
CA LEU A 482 -5.98 0.38 28.17
C LEU A 482 -5.09 -0.04 29.35
N SER A 483 -3.80 -0.21 29.10
CA SER A 483 -2.79 -0.43 30.15
C SER A 483 -1.64 0.55 29.95
N THR A 484 -1.59 1.58 30.78
CA THR A 484 -0.55 2.61 30.71
C THR A 484 -0.02 2.92 32.11
N SER A 485 1.28 3.23 32.22
CA SER A 485 1.92 3.65 33.48
C SER A 485 1.53 5.09 33.91
N ARG A 486 0.82 5.81 33.03
CA ARG A 486 0.19 7.14 33.27
C ARG A 486 -1.19 7.12 32.62
N PRO A 487 -2.25 7.71 33.23
CA PRO A 487 -3.61 7.59 32.72
C PRO A 487 -3.68 7.98 31.23
N PRO A 488 -4.28 7.13 30.37
CA PRO A 488 -4.35 7.40 28.95
C PRO A 488 -5.25 8.62 28.75
N VAL A 489 -4.72 9.67 28.14
CA VAL A 489 -5.54 10.84 27.85
C VAL A 489 -6.28 10.57 26.54
N LEU A 490 -7.58 10.32 26.64
CA LEU A 490 -8.47 10.45 25.50
C LEU A 490 -8.59 11.95 25.21
N LYS A 491 -7.76 12.45 24.31
CA LYS A 491 -7.79 13.86 23.90
C LYS A 491 -8.70 13.98 22.69
N ALA A 492 -9.95 14.36 22.95
CA ALA A 492 -10.78 15.02 21.95
C ALA A 492 -10.44 16.52 22.02
N THR A 493 -9.74 17.03 21.01
CA THR A 493 -9.63 18.48 20.85
C THR A 493 -10.81 18.87 19.96
N VAL A 494 -11.75 19.65 20.50
CA VAL A 494 -12.89 20.21 19.74
C VAL A 494 -12.45 21.49 19.04
#